data_AF-A0A522XEY1-F1
#
_entry.id   AF-A0A522XEY1-F1
#
_cell.length_a   1.000
_cell.length_b   1.000
_cell.length_c   1.000
_cell.angle_alpha   90.00
_cell.angle_beta   90.00
_cell.angle_gamma   90.00
#
_symmetry.space_group_name_H-M   'P 1'
#
loop_
_entity.id
_entity.type
_entity.pdbx_description
1 polymer ?
#
loop_
_entity_poly.entity_id
_entity_poly.type
_entity_poly.pdbx_seq_one_letter_code
_entity_poly.pdbx_strand_id
1 'polypeptide(L)'
;MASEQSQIMGFFIEESRDHLGTIERGLLNLGSTLDDREMLDEVFRAAHSIKGGAAMLGLPGIQTVSHRLEDCFKILKDNPIATDQRLESLFLQIFDSLQELVDRLQSPDGLNEQDSERVVADVDPICQELITYINCLSRGDVPPEPANPPAQASLPVTSPLSTQSEEDSALHLIMTSDVLARLREMLQLFKQPDTPKTRQSLRQLCQLLAQVGEQFELEAWTRLVKTAQRAIANTDNTFTSLAAVIIKDLKQGQELVLGNRESEISPSPALSELAPAPEREAPQDINHPADGRSQ
;
A
#
# COMPACT_ATOMS: atom_id res chain seq x y z
N MET A 1 -31.44 15.32 18.12
CA MET A 1 -31.20 16.40 17.14
C MET A 1 -29.87 17.10 17.42
N ALA A 2 -29.76 18.07 18.34
CA ALA A 2 -28.48 18.81 18.54
C ALA A 2 -27.30 17.93 19.02
N SER A 3 -27.56 16.95 19.89
CA SER A 3 -26.52 16.00 20.36
C SER A 3 -26.06 15.03 19.27
N GLU A 4 -26.94 14.68 18.34
CA GLU A 4 -26.68 13.72 17.27
C GLU A 4 -25.87 14.36 16.15
N GLN A 5 -26.19 15.61 15.78
CA GLN A 5 -25.36 16.41 14.87
C GLN A 5 -23.95 16.66 15.41
N SER A 6 -23.83 16.95 16.72
CA SER A 6 -22.53 17.11 17.37
C SER A 6 -21.72 15.81 17.38
N GLN A 7 -22.37 14.65 17.56
CA GLN A 7 -21.72 13.35 17.51
C GLN A 7 -21.24 13.00 16.08
N ILE A 8 -22.08 13.24 15.06
CA ILE A 8 -21.71 13.03 13.65
C ILE A 8 -20.53 13.94 13.26
N MET A 9 -20.57 15.20 13.69
CA MET A 9 -19.47 16.14 13.46
C MET A 9 -18.17 15.65 14.13
N GLY A 10 -18.25 15.12 15.36
CA GLY A 10 -17.10 14.55 16.06
C GLY A 10 -16.45 13.40 15.30
N PHE A 11 -17.25 12.46 14.78
CA PHE A 11 -16.74 11.36 13.95
C PHE A 11 -16.09 11.85 12.65
N PHE A 12 -16.70 12.82 11.99
CA PHE A 12 -16.12 13.40 10.77
C PHE A 12 -14.77 14.06 11.04
N ILE A 13 -14.61 14.76 12.16
CA ILE A 13 -13.33 15.38 12.53
C ILE A 13 -12.25 14.32 12.80
N GLU A 14 -12.59 13.25 13.52
CA GLU A 14 -11.68 12.14 13.78
C GLU A 14 -11.23 11.45 12.48
N GLU A 15 -12.20 11.08 11.62
CA GLU A 15 -11.91 10.46 10.33
C GLU A 15 -11.12 11.38 9.40
N SER A 16 -11.45 12.68 9.39
CA SER A 16 -10.72 13.67 8.59
C SER A 16 -9.27 13.79 9.03
N ARG A 17 -8.96 13.60 10.33
CA ARG A 17 -7.58 13.60 10.82
C ARG A 17 -6.78 12.38 10.40
N ASP A 18 -7.41 11.21 10.37
CA ASP A 18 -6.76 10.00 9.85
C ASP A 18 -6.43 10.15 8.35
N HIS A 19 -7.36 10.71 7.59
CA HIS A 19 -7.15 11.03 6.18
C HIS A 19 -6.09 12.12 5.98
N LEU A 20 -6.10 13.20 6.79
CA LEU A 20 -5.07 14.23 6.77
C LEU A 20 -3.68 13.65 7.06
N GLY A 21 -3.54 12.77 8.06
CA GLY A 21 -2.26 12.11 8.34
C GLY A 21 -1.79 11.22 7.18
N THR A 22 -2.71 10.62 6.44
CA THR A 22 -2.39 9.84 5.23
C THR A 22 -1.88 10.74 4.11
N ILE A 23 -2.56 11.87 3.88
CA ILE A 23 -2.15 12.88 2.91
C ILE A 23 -0.77 13.45 3.28
N GLU A 24 -0.57 13.85 4.54
CA GLU A 24 0.69 14.42 5.03
C GLU A 24 1.88 13.49 4.77
N ARG A 25 1.75 12.20 5.13
CA ARG A 25 2.82 11.21 4.90
C ARG A 25 3.15 11.03 3.42
N GLY A 26 2.14 11.07 2.56
CA GLY A 26 2.35 11.00 1.10
C GLY A 26 2.96 12.28 0.53
N LEU A 27 2.61 13.45 1.06
CA LEU A 27 3.21 14.72 0.62
C LEU A 27 4.66 14.88 1.09
N LEU A 28 5.01 14.48 2.31
CA LEU A 28 6.39 14.51 2.82
C LEU A 28 7.33 13.56 2.07
N ASN A 29 6.77 12.56 1.37
CA ASN A 29 7.51 11.62 0.53
C ASN A 29 7.04 11.70 -0.93
N LEU A 30 6.68 12.91 -1.40
CA LEU A 30 5.98 13.09 -2.67
C LEU A 30 6.65 12.38 -3.85
N GLY A 31 7.99 12.42 -3.94
CA GLY A 31 8.73 11.68 -4.96
C GLY A 31 8.42 10.18 -4.98
N SER A 32 8.55 9.51 -3.83
CA SER A 32 8.20 8.10 -3.69
C SER A 32 6.70 7.84 -3.89
N THR A 33 5.84 8.76 -3.47
CA THR A 33 4.39 8.67 -3.68
C THR A 33 4.01 8.81 -5.15
N LEU A 34 4.71 9.61 -5.97
CA LEU A 34 4.43 9.69 -7.41
C LEU A 34 4.94 8.47 -8.18
N ASP A 35 6.00 7.83 -7.68
CA ASP A 35 6.55 6.59 -8.25
C ASP A 35 5.73 5.34 -7.83
N ASP A 36 4.97 5.43 -6.74
CA ASP A 36 4.11 4.37 -6.22
C ASP A 36 2.62 4.67 -6.46
N ARG A 37 2.04 3.96 -7.43
CA ARG A 37 0.62 4.11 -7.80
C ARG A 37 -0.35 3.77 -6.65
N GLU A 38 0.01 2.88 -5.74
CA GLU A 38 -0.84 2.52 -4.60
C GLU A 38 -0.83 3.65 -3.57
N MET A 39 0.35 4.20 -3.24
CA MET A 39 0.43 5.38 -2.37
C MET A 39 -0.27 6.60 -2.99
N LEU A 40 -0.12 6.82 -4.30
CA LEU A 40 -0.85 7.88 -5.00
C LEU A 40 -2.37 7.67 -4.97
N ASP A 41 -2.83 6.43 -5.14
CA ASP A 41 -4.26 6.08 -5.00
C ASP A 41 -4.76 6.21 -3.55
N GLU A 42 -3.90 5.98 -2.56
CA GLU A 42 -4.20 6.13 -1.14
C GLU A 42 -4.41 7.61 -0.77
N VAL A 43 -3.48 8.50 -1.12
CA VAL A 43 -3.63 9.95 -0.88
C VAL A 43 -4.82 10.53 -1.66
N PHE A 44 -5.06 10.04 -2.87
CA PHE A 44 -6.25 10.41 -3.65
C PHE A 44 -7.55 10.00 -2.93
N ARG A 45 -7.62 8.76 -2.42
CA ARG A 45 -8.80 8.28 -1.68
C ARG A 45 -9.00 9.02 -0.37
N ALA A 46 -7.93 9.35 0.36
CA ALA A 46 -8.00 10.13 1.59
C ALA A 46 -8.61 11.51 1.32
N ALA A 47 -8.14 12.22 0.28
CA ALA A 47 -8.72 13.50 -0.14
C ALA A 47 -10.20 13.35 -0.56
N HIS A 48 -10.53 12.29 -1.31
CA HIS A 48 -11.90 12.00 -1.75
C HIS A 48 -12.86 11.72 -0.58
N SER A 49 -12.41 11.01 0.45
CA SER A 49 -13.18 10.73 1.65
C SER A 49 -13.49 12.00 2.44
N ILE A 50 -12.50 12.88 2.64
CA ILE A 50 -12.70 14.18 3.29
C ILE A 50 -13.72 15.01 2.52
N LYS A 51 -13.61 15.08 1.19
CA LYS A 51 -14.56 15.79 0.32
C LYS A 51 -15.98 15.25 0.47
N GLY A 52 -16.14 13.92 0.45
CA GLY A 52 -17.44 13.26 0.60
C GLY A 52 -18.10 13.58 1.93
N GLY A 53 -17.35 13.45 3.03
CA GLY A 53 -17.84 13.77 4.38
C GLY A 53 -18.21 15.26 4.52
N ALA A 54 -17.36 16.17 4.01
CA ALA A 54 -17.61 17.60 4.04
C ALA A 54 -18.89 17.99 3.25
N ALA A 55 -19.12 17.38 2.09
CA ALA A 55 -20.33 17.60 1.30
C ALA A 55 -21.59 17.11 2.03
N MET A 56 -21.52 15.94 2.70
CA MET A 56 -22.65 15.40 3.48
C MET A 56 -23.02 16.27 4.68
N LEU A 57 -22.04 16.96 5.27
CA LEU A 57 -22.23 17.81 6.44
C LEU A 57 -22.43 19.30 6.10
N GLY A 58 -22.40 19.67 4.83
CA GLY A 58 -22.58 21.05 4.40
C GLY A 58 -21.42 21.97 4.80
N LEU A 59 -20.18 21.49 4.66
CA LEU A 59 -18.94 22.21 4.99
C LEU A 59 -18.25 22.67 3.69
N PRO A 60 -18.71 23.77 3.06
CA PRO A 60 -18.30 24.14 1.69
C PRO A 60 -16.81 24.46 1.56
N GLY A 61 -16.18 25.06 2.57
CA GLY A 61 -14.74 25.33 2.55
C GLY A 61 -13.91 24.06 2.49
N ILE A 62 -14.16 23.12 3.41
CA ILE A 62 -13.44 21.83 3.47
C ILE A 62 -13.69 21.04 2.19
N GLN A 63 -14.94 21.01 1.70
CA GLN A 63 -15.28 20.36 0.43
C GLN A 63 -14.50 20.96 -0.74
N THR A 64 -14.39 22.29 -0.79
CA THR A 64 -13.69 22.99 -1.88
C THR A 64 -12.20 22.66 -1.87
N VAL A 65 -11.53 22.81 -0.72
CA VAL A 65 -10.08 22.59 -0.62
C VAL A 65 -9.71 21.12 -0.84
N SER A 66 -10.45 20.17 -0.25
CA SER A 66 -10.22 18.73 -0.47
C SER A 66 -10.45 18.32 -1.93
N HIS A 67 -11.43 18.92 -2.61
CA HIS A 67 -11.65 18.70 -4.04
C HIS A 67 -10.49 19.21 -4.90
N ARG A 68 -9.91 20.38 -4.58
CA ARG A 68 -8.72 20.89 -5.29
C ARG A 68 -7.53 19.93 -5.14
N LEU A 69 -7.34 19.39 -3.95
CA LEU A 69 -6.27 18.42 -3.68
C LEU A 69 -6.49 17.11 -4.46
N GLU A 70 -7.73 16.60 -4.48
CA GLU A 70 -8.13 15.43 -5.28
C GLU A 70 -7.87 15.64 -6.77
N ASP A 71 -8.22 16.81 -7.32
CA ASP A 71 -7.96 17.15 -8.73
C ASP A 71 -6.46 17.15 -9.04
N CYS A 72 -5.62 17.69 -8.15
CA CYS A 72 -4.17 17.69 -8.34
C CYS A 72 -3.58 16.27 -8.36
N PHE A 73 -3.96 15.41 -7.41
CA PHE A 73 -3.53 14.01 -7.40
C PHE A 73 -4.02 13.23 -8.62
N LYS A 74 -5.22 13.53 -9.11
CA LYS A 74 -5.74 12.95 -10.34
C LYS A 74 -4.88 13.31 -11.55
N ILE A 75 -4.47 14.58 -11.68
CA ILE A 75 -3.59 15.01 -12.78
C ILE A 75 -2.25 14.26 -12.72
N LEU A 76 -1.67 14.09 -11.53
CA LEU A 76 -0.40 13.37 -11.33
C LEU A 76 -0.50 11.88 -11.65
N LYS A 77 -1.66 11.26 -11.38
CA LYS A 77 -1.93 9.87 -11.75
C LYS A 77 -1.96 9.65 -13.26
N ASP A 78 -2.45 10.65 -13.99
CA ASP A 78 -2.55 10.59 -15.46
C ASP A 78 -1.25 11.06 -16.15
N ASN A 79 -0.39 11.81 -15.45
CA ASN A 79 0.85 12.40 -15.99
C ASN A 79 2.01 12.24 -14.99
N PRO A 80 2.82 11.18 -15.12
CA PRO A 80 4.01 11.00 -14.29
C PRO A 80 5.01 12.13 -14.55
N ILE A 81 5.34 12.88 -13.50
CA ILE A 81 6.31 13.98 -13.52
C ILE A 81 7.39 13.76 -12.46
N ALA A 82 8.58 14.31 -12.69
CA ALA A 82 9.60 14.36 -11.65
C ALA A 82 9.17 15.37 -10.56
N THR A 83 9.30 14.97 -9.30
CA THR A 83 9.03 15.85 -8.16
C THR A 83 10.18 16.84 -7.96
N ASP A 84 9.85 18.07 -7.56
CA ASP A 84 10.81 19.05 -7.06
C ASP A 84 10.29 19.75 -5.81
N GLN A 85 11.16 20.55 -5.17
CA GLN A 85 10.85 21.25 -3.92
C GLN A 85 9.69 22.25 -4.08
N ARG A 86 9.49 22.83 -5.27
CA ARG A 86 8.40 23.78 -5.52
C ARG A 86 7.06 23.06 -5.55
N LEU A 87 6.98 21.92 -6.23
CA LEU A 87 5.80 21.08 -6.29
C LEU A 87 5.37 20.64 -4.88
N GLU A 88 6.30 20.13 -4.09
CA GLU A 88 6.07 19.72 -2.71
C GLU A 88 5.58 20.89 -1.83
N SER A 89 6.23 22.05 -1.94
CA SER A 89 5.86 23.25 -1.16
C SER A 89 4.45 23.75 -1.50
N LEU A 90 4.02 23.66 -2.76
CA LEU A 90 2.68 24.06 -3.17
C LEU A 90 1.62 23.09 -2.64
N PHE A 91 1.88 21.78 -2.67
CA PHE A 91 0.97 20.80 -2.08
C PHE A 91 0.83 20.97 -0.56
N LEU A 92 1.93 21.19 0.16
CA LEU A 92 1.93 21.38 1.61
C LEU A 92 1.12 22.64 2.02
N GLN A 93 1.22 23.74 1.27
CA GLN A 93 0.41 24.94 1.55
C GLN A 93 -1.12 24.69 1.41
N ILE A 94 -1.52 23.87 0.43
CA ILE A 94 -2.93 23.50 0.26
C ILE A 94 -3.37 22.55 1.38
N PHE A 95 -2.50 21.60 1.77
CA PHE A 95 -2.73 20.71 2.90
C PHE A 95 -2.90 21.48 4.21
N ASP A 96 -2.03 22.44 4.50
CA ASP A 96 -2.10 23.29 5.71
C ASP A 96 -3.43 24.03 5.78
N SER A 97 -3.92 24.54 4.64
CA SER A 97 -5.23 25.22 4.55
C SER A 97 -6.40 24.25 4.84
N LEU A 98 -6.31 23.01 4.37
CA LEU A 98 -7.31 21.98 4.65
C LEU A 98 -7.29 21.58 6.13
N GLN A 99 -6.10 21.42 6.72
CA GLN A 99 -5.91 21.13 8.13
C GLN A 99 -6.47 22.25 9.01
N GLU A 100 -6.19 23.52 8.66
CA GLU A 100 -6.73 24.69 9.37
C GLU A 100 -8.26 24.64 9.44
N LEU A 101 -8.93 24.35 8.32
CA LEU A 101 -10.39 24.27 8.26
C LEU A 101 -10.94 23.13 9.14
N VAL A 102 -10.31 21.96 9.12
CA VAL A 102 -10.71 20.80 9.95
C VAL A 102 -10.51 21.10 11.44
N ASP A 103 -9.38 21.73 11.81
CA ASP A 103 -9.10 22.08 13.19
C ASP A 103 -10.06 23.15 13.73
N ARG A 104 -10.48 24.11 12.90
CA ARG A 104 -11.48 25.13 13.26
C ARG A 104 -12.85 24.54 13.60
N LEU A 105 -13.20 23.35 13.09
CA LEU A 105 -14.44 22.67 13.49
C LEU A 105 -14.48 22.30 14.98
N GLN A 106 -13.33 22.18 15.62
CA GLN A 106 -13.22 21.92 17.06
C GLN A 106 -13.28 23.18 17.92
N SER A 107 -13.25 24.36 17.30
CA SER A 107 -13.33 25.61 18.05
C SER A 107 -14.70 25.72 18.73
N PRO A 108 -14.80 26.39 19.89
CA PRO A 108 -16.08 26.62 20.56
C PRO A 108 -17.10 27.34 19.66
N ASP A 109 -16.61 28.16 18.73
CA ASP A 109 -17.41 28.94 17.78
C ASP A 109 -17.69 28.17 16.47
N GLY A 110 -17.12 26.96 16.33
CA GLY A 110 -17.13 26.15 15.12
C GLY A 110 -16.38 26.78 13.95
N LEU A 111 -16.63 26.26 12.75
CA LEU A 111 -16.20 26.89 11.50
C LEU A 111 -17.31 27.82 11.02
N ASN A 112 -17.08 29.14 11.10
CA ASN A 112 -18.00 30.11 10.52
C ASN A 112 -17.73 30.31 9.02
N GLU A 113 -18.73 30.83 8.32
CA GLU A 113 -18.70 30.98 6.86
C GLU A 113 -17.63 31.99 6.40
N GLN A 114 -17.43 33.09 7.14
CA GLN A 114 -16.44 34.10 6.80
C GLN A 114 -14.99 33.58 6.89
N ASP A 115 -14.68 32.78 7.92
CA ASP A 115 -13.38 32.13 8.05
C ASP A 115 -13.16 31.08 6.97
N SER A 116 -14.20 30.30 6.67
CA SER A 116 -14.18 29.33 5.58
C SER A 116 -13.91 30.01 4.23
N GLU A 117 -14.63 31.09 3.91
CA GLU A 117 -14.45 31.87 2.69
C GLU A 117 -13.06 32.50 2.62
N ARG A 118 -12.53 33.02 3.73
CA ARG A 118 -11.18 33.58 3.79
C ARG A 118 -10.12 32.53 3.43
N VAL A 119 -10.15 31.36 4.07
CA VAL A 119 -9.17 30.30 3.81
C VAL A 119 -9.27 29.81 2.35
N VAL A 120 -10.49 29.67 1.82
CA VAL A 120 -10.69 29.31 0.41
C VAL A 120 -10.11 30.39 -0.52
N ALA A 121 -10.35 31.66 -0.25
CA ALA A 121 -9.82 32.76 -1.05
C ALA A 121 -8.28 32.83 -1.01
N ASP A 122 -7.67 32.50 0.13
CA ASP A 122 -6.22 32.48 0.32
C ASP A 122 -5.56 31.31 -0.45
N VAL A 123 -6.20 30.13 -0.47
CA VAL A 123 -5.63 28.91 -1.09
C VAL A 123 -5.92 28.77 -2.59
N ASP A 124 -6.99 29.39 -3.10
CA ASP A 124 -7.35 29.35 -4.53
C ASP A 124 -6.20 29.77 -5.48
N PRO A 125 -5.46 30.89 -5.26
CA PRO A 125 -4.34 31.24 -6.13
C PRO A 125 -3.21 30.19 -6.09
N ILE A 126 -2.97 29.56 -4.94
CA ILE A 126 -1.96 28.50 -4.77
C ILE A 126 -2.37 27.26 -5.56
N CYS A 127 -3.66 26.88 -5.51
CA CYS A 127 -4.19 25.77 -6.31
C CYS A 127 -4.02 26.03 -7.81
N GLN A 128 -4.30 27.26 -8.26
CA GLN A 128 -4.12 27.62 -9.67
C GLN A 128 -2.64 27.58 -10.08
N GLU A 129 -1.73 28.04 -9.21
CA GLU A 129 -0.30 27.94 -9.44
C GLU A 129 0.13 26.47 -9.55
N LEU A 130 -0.29 25.61 -8.63
CA LEU A 130 0.03 24.18 -8.63
C LEU A 130 -0.44 23.48 -9.91
N ILE A 131 -1.69 23.67 -10.31
CA ILE A 131 -2.23 23.09 -11.55
C ILE A 131 -1.45 23.60 -12.77
N THR A 132 -1.13 24.89 -12.82
CA THR A 132 -0.29 25.46 -13.88
C THR A 132 1.09 24.81 -13.90
N TYR A 133 1.70 24.61 -12.74
CA TYR A 133 3.02 24.01 -12.58
C TYR A 133 3.04 22.55 -13.06
N ILE A 134 2.10 21.72 -12.58
CA ILE A 134 1.96 20.32 -12.97
C ILE A 134 1.78 20.19 -14.48
N ASN A 135 0.93 21.03 -15.08
CA ASN A 135 0.71 21.02 -16.53
C ASN A 135 1.96 21.40 -17.33
N CYS A 136 2.77 22.34 -16.81
CA CYS A 136 4.02 22.75 -17.44
C CYS A 136 5.06 21.63 -17.39
N LEU A 137 5.23 21.00 -16.22
CA LEU A 137 6.12 19.84 -16.03
C LEU A 137 5.70 18.66 -16.91
N SER A 138 4.40 18.40 -17.03
CA SER A 138 3.85 17.33 -17.87
C SER A 138 4.15 17.54 -19.36
N ARG A 139 4.34 18.79 -19.80
CA ARG A 139 4.64 19.14 -21.20
C ARG A 139 6.15 19.27 -21.48
N GLY A 140 6.98 19.25 -20.45
CA GLY A 140 8.42 19.56 -20.56
C GLY A 140 8.70 21.04 -20.89
N ASP A 141 7.73 21.92 -20.66
CA ASP A 141 7.89 23.36 -20.81
C ASP A 141 8.66 23.94 -19.61
N VAL A 142 9.33 25.08 -19.80
CA VAL A 142 10.00 25.78 -18.68
C VAL A 142 8.92 26.36 -17.77
N PRO A 143 8.86 25.99 -16.48
CA PRO A 143 7.85 26.50 -15.57
C PRO A 143 7.91 28.02 -15.45
N PRO A 144 6.76 28.71 -15.32
CA PRO A 144 6.76 30.13 -15.07
C PRO A 144 7.56 30.42 -13.79
N GLU A 145 8.64 31.17 -13.93
CA GLU A 145 9.48 31.63 -12.82
C GLU A 145 8.58 32.36 -11.80
N PRO A 146 8.66 32.04 -10.50
CA PRO A 146 7.81 32.69 -9.51
C PRO A 146 8.08 34.19 -9.52
N ALA A 147 7.02 34.99 -9.63
CA ALA A 147 7.12 36.42 -9.37
C ALA A 147 7.45 36.58 -7.87
N ASN A 148 8.73 36.83 -7.58
CA ASN A 148 9.40 36.95 -6.27
C ASN A 148 9.84 35.63 -5.57
N PRO A 149 11.16 35.33 -5.57
CA PRO A 149 11.77 34.48 -4.56
C PRO A 149 12.19 35.30 -3.32
N PRO A 150 12.03 34.82 -2.07
CA PRO A 150 12.93 35.21 -1.00
C PRO A 150 14.28 34.57 -1.30
N ALA A 151 15.28 35.40 -1.54
CA ALA A 151 16.66 34.98 -1.74
C ALA A 151 17.15 34.18 -0.51
N GLN A 152 17.41 32.88 -0.68
CA GLN A 152 18.36 32.17 0.17
C GLN A 152 19.32 31.33 -0.67
N ALA A 153 20.58 31.54 -0.36
CA ALA A 153 21.75 31.22 -1.14
C ALA A 153 21.93 29.72 -1.40
N SER A 154 22.39 29.42 -2.60
CA SER A 154 22.93 28.13 -3.01
C SER A 154 24.10 27.72 -2.13
N LEU A 155 24.15 26.44 -1.74
CA LEU A 155 25.40 25.72 -1.51
C LEU A 155 25.34 24.34 -2.17
N PRO A 156 26.43 23.88 -2.81
CA PRO A 156 26.48 22.56 -3.42
C PRO A 156 26.92 21.52 -2.37
N VAL A 157 26.27 20.36 -2.33
CA VAL A 157 26.84 19.19 -1.65
C VAL A 157 26.88 18.02 -2.63
N THR A 158 28.09 17.71 -3.07
CA THR A 158 28.49 16.39 -3.54
C THR A 158 28.92 15.58 -2.33
N SER A 159 28.38 14.37 -2.15
CA SER A 159 29.15 13.16 -1.78
C SER A 159 28.24 11.92 -1.65
N PRO A 160 28.80 10.70 -1.82
CA PRO A 160 28.07 9.45 -2.04
C PRO A 160 27.93 8.59 -0.77
N LEU A 161 27.18 7.47 -0.87
CA LEU A 161 27.37 6.16 -0.20
C LEU A 161 26.15 5.61 0.59
N SER A 162 25.65 4.42 0.23
CA SER A 162 25.66 3.16 1.04
C SER A 162 24.64 2.12 0.52
N THR A 163 25.11 0.93 0.12
CA THR A 163 24.37 -0.16 -0.56
C THR A 163 24.05 -1.36 0.36
N GLN A 164 23.62 -1.16 1.60
CA GLN A 164 23.23 -2.28 2.49
C GLN A 164 21.84 -2.14 3.13
N SER A 165 20.99 -1.23 2.64
CA SER A 165 19.63 -1.00 3.13
C SER A 165 18.54 -1.27 2.09
N GLU A 166 18.90 -1.55 0.84
CA GLU A 166 17.93 -1.73 -0.26
C GLU A 166 17.27 -3.11 -0.25
N GLU A 167 18.00 -4.19 0.07
CA GLU A 167 17.47 -5.56 0.08
C GLU A 167 16.49 -5.81 1.25
N ASP A 168 16.80 -5.31 2.45
CA ASP A 168 15.88 -5.39 3.61
C ASP A 168 14.61 -4.55 3.37
N SER A 169 14.76 -3.39 2.71
CA SER A 169 13.62 -2.53 2.34
C SER A 169 12.76 -3.18 1.24
N ALA A 170 13.38 -3.85 0.28
CA ALA A 170 12.68 -4.58 -0.79
C ALA A 170 11.98 -5.85 -0.27
N LEU A 171 12.63 -6.62 0.61
CA LEU A 171 12.02 -7.76 1.29
C LEU A 171 10.82 -7.31 2.13
N HIS A 172 10.98 -6.23 2.89
CA HIS A 172 9.91 -5.67 3.70
C HIS A 172 8.71 -5.22 2.83
N LEU A 173 8.96 -4.55 1.71
CA LEU A 173 7.92 -4.10 0.76
C LEU A 173 7.16 -5.28 0.13
N ILE A 174 7.88 -6.33 -0.29
CA ILE A 174 7.27 -7.52 -0.88
C ILE A 174 6.47 -8.31 0.17
N MET A 175 6.99 -8.39 1.40
CA MET A 175 6.29 -9.05 2.49
C MET A 175 5.06 -8.27 2.93
N THR A 176 5.03 -6.93 2.93
CA THR A 176 3.84 -6.16 3.35
C THR A 176 2.79 -6.02 2.27
N SER A 177 3.14 -5.72 1.02
CA SER A 177 2.16 -5.51 -0.05
C SER A 177 1.87 -6.79 -0.84
N ASP A 178 2.90 -7.39 -1.44
CA ASP A 178 2.78 -8.51 -2.37
C ASP A 178 2.23 -9.78 -1.71
N VAL A 179 2.73 -10.14 -0.53
CA VAL A 179 2.24 -11.32 0.22
C VAL A 179 0.80 -11.11 0.70
N LEU A 180 0.43 -9.90 1.19
CA LEU A 180 -0.96 -9.62 1.60
C LEU A 180 -1.93 -9.62 0.43
N ALA A 181 -1.54 -9.07 -0.73
CA ALA A 181 -2.35 -9.11 -1.94
C ALA A 181 -2.63 -10.56 -2.37
N ARG A 182 -1.60 -11.41 -2.36
CA ARG A 182 -1.72 -12.85 -2.69
C ARG A 182 -2.59 -13.60 -1.69
N LEU A 183 -2.50 -13.30 -0.39
CA LEU A 183 -3.37 -13.89 0.63
C LEU A 183 -4.85 -13.46 0.46
N ARG A 184 -5.10 -12.20 0.10
CA ARG A 184 -6.45 -11.71 -0.24
C ARG A 184 -6.99 -12.43 -1.47
N GLU A 185 -6.16 -12.64 -2.49
CA GLU A 185 -6.55 -13.40 -3.69
C GLU A 185 -6.86 -14.87 -3.38
N MET A 186 -6.02 -15.54 -2.56
CA MET A 186 -6.29 -16.90 -2.08
C MET A 186 -7.63 -16.98 -1.34
N LEU A 187 -7.97 -16.01 -0.49
CA LEU A 187 -9.27 -15.94 0.18
C LEU A 187 -10.44 -15.83 -0.81
N GLN A 188 -10.30 -15.06 -1.89
CA GLN A 188 -11.33 -14.97 -2.92
C GLN A 188 -11.49 -16.28 -3.70
N LEU A 189 -10.39 -17.00 -3.98
CA LEU A 189 -10.44 -18.30 -4.63
C LEU A 189 -11.07 -19.37 -3.72
N PHE A 190 -10.80 -19.35 -2.41
CA PHE A 190 -11.43 -20.28 -1.47
C PHE A 190 -12.95 -20.08 -1.33
N LYS A 191 -13.49 -18.89 -1.67
CA LYS A 191 -14.94 -18.62 -1.71
C LYS A 191 -15.62 -19.16 -2.97
N GLN A 192 -14.84 -19.53 -3.99
CA GLN A 192 -15.37 -20.09 -5.24
C GLN A 192 -15.59 -21.60 -5.10
N PRO A 193 -16.44 -22.20 -5.97
CA PRO A 193 -16.60 -23.64 -5.99
C PRO A 193 -15.27 -24.36 -6.21
N ASP A 194 -15.10 -25.49 -5.51
CA ASP A 194 -13.95 -26.36 -5.62
C ASP A 194 -13.93 -27.01 -7.01
N THR A 195 -13.13 -26.43 -7.89
CA THR A 195 -12.91 -26.93 -9.24
C THR A 195 -11.42 -27.14 -9.48
N PRO A 196 -11.04 -28.03 -10.42
CA PRO A 196 -9.64 -28.21 -10.80
C PRO A 196 -8.95 -26.91 -11.20
N LYS A 197 -9.68 -25.98 -11.83
CA LYS A 197 -9.19 -24.65 -12.21
C LYS A 197 -8.90 -23.78 -10.99
N THR A 198 -9.83 -23.71 -10.03
CA THR A 198 -9.64 -22.93 -8.80
C THR A 198 -8.47 -23.48 -7.97
N ARG A 199 -8.33 -24.81 -7.89
CA ARG A 199 -7.17 -25.46 -7.24
C ARG A 199 -5.86 -25.15 -7.94
N GLN A 200 -5.85 -25.16 -9.27
CA GLN A 200 -4.67 -24.79 -10.04
C GLN A 200 -4.24 -23.34 -9.77
N SER A 201 -5.19 -22.40 -9.73
CA SER A 201 -4.90 -21.00 -9.39
C SER A 201 -4.35 -20.84 -7.97
N LEU A 202 -4.93 -21.53 -6.97
CA LEU A 202 -4.40 -21.54 -5.60
C LEU A 202 -2.97 -22.10 -5.53
N ARG A 203 -2.66 -23.16 -6.30
CA ARG A 203 -1.31 -23.71 -6.38
C ARG A 203 -0.30 -22.75 -7.03
N GLN A 204 -0.73 -21.97 -8.02
CA GLN A 204 0.09 -20.93 -8.64
C GLN A 204 0.41 -19.80 -7.66
N LEU A 205 -0.58 -19.36 -6.87
CA LEU A 205 -0.33 -18.35 -5.83
C LEU A 205 0.67 -18.83 -4.78
N CYS A 206 0.54 -20.08 -4.31
CA CYS A 206 1.57 -20.66 -3.42
C CYS A 206 2.93 -20.76 -4.10
N GLN A 207 3.01 -21.05 -5.39
CA GLN A 207 4.29 -21.12 -6.09
C GLN A 207 4.98 -19.75 -6.17
N LEU A 208 4.22 -18.69 -6.41
CA LEU A 208 4.73 -17.32 -6.41
C LEU A 208 5.21 -16.90 -5.01
N LEU A 209 4.46 -17.25 -3.96
CA LEU A 209 4.87 -17.00 -2.57
C LEU A 209 6.15 -17.75 -2.17
N ALA A 210 6.35 -18.96 -2.70
CA ALA A 210 7.57 -19.73 -2.46
C ALA A 210 8.78 -19.13 -3.19
N GLN A 211 8.59 -18.56 -4.39
CA GLN A 211 9.66 -17.88 -5.13
C GLN A 211 10.19 -16.66 -4.40
N VAL A 212 9.31 -15.90 -3.73
CA VAL A 212 9.73 -14.81 -2.85
C VAL A 212 10.65 -15.35 -1.74
N GLY A 213 10.28 -16.47 -1.12
CA GLY A 213 11.14 -17.12 -0.13
C GLY A 213 12.50 -17.55 -0.68
N GLU A 214 12.53 -18.13 -1.87
CA GLU A 214 13.77 -18.56 -2.52
C GLU A 214 14.66 -17.37 -2.92
N GLN A 215 14.07 -16.27 -3.36
CA GLN A 215 14.77 -15.04 -3.75
C GLN A 215 15.48 -14.36 -2.56
N PHE A 216 14.89 -14.42 -1.37
CA PHE A 216 15.41 -13.80 -0.15
C PHE A 216 15.98 -14.81 0.84
N GLU A 217 16.28 -16.03 0.39
CA GLU A 217 16.89 -17.11 1.20
C GLU A 217 16.10 -17.50 2.48
N LEU A 218 14.77 -17.35 2.46
CA LEU A 218 13.86 -17.68 3.57
C LEU A 218 13.42 -19.15 3.49
N GLU A 219 14.24 -20.04 4.04
CA GLU A 219 14.03 -21.49 3.96
C GLU A 219 12.75 -21.97 4.68
N ALA A 220 12.49 -21.46 5.88
CA ALA A 220 11.34 -21.83 6.71
C ALA A 220 10.03 -21.30 6.11
N TRP A 221 10.04 -20.08 5.58
CA TRP A 221 8.91 -19.53 4.80
C TRP A 221 8.62 -20.41 3.57
N THR A 222 9.65 -20.73 2.79
CA THR A 222 9.51 -21.57 1.59
C THR A 222 8.95 -22.95 1.94
N ARG A 223 9.41 -23.56 3.04
CA ARG A 223 8.91 -24.85 3.55
C ARG A 223 7.44 -24.78 3.95
N LEU A 224 7.02 -23.71 4.61
CA LEU A 224 5.62 -23.46 4.98
C LEU A 224 4.74 -23.40 3.74
N VAL A 225 5.10 -22.57 2.77
CA VAL A 225 4.33 -22.35 1.54
C VAL A 225 4.22 -23.64 0.71
N LYS A 226 5.32 -24.41 0.58
CA LYS A 226 5.30 -25.72 -0.11
C LYS A 226 4.42 -26.75 0.61
N THR A 227 4.28 -26.64 1.93
CA THR A 227 3.36 -27.50 2.70
C THR A 227 1.90 -27.13 2.42
N ALA A 228 1.58 -25.84 2.40
CA ALA A 228 0.26 -25.36 1.99
C ALA A 228 -0.09 -25.78 0.55
N GLN A 229 0.87 -25.71 -0.38
CA GLN A 229 0.66 -26.14 -1.76
C GLN A 229 0.30 -27.63 -1.88
N ARG A 230 0.94 -28.50 -1.07
CA ARG A 230 0.62 -29.94 -1.01
C ARG A 230 -0.78 -30.19 -0.43
N ALA A 231 -1.17 -29.47 0.62
CA ALA A 231 -2.51 -29.55 1.19
C ALA A 231 -3.60 -29.16 0.17
N ILE A 232 -3.35 -28.14 -0.67
CA ILE A 232 -4.26 -27.71 -1.75
C ILE A 232 -4.31 -28.73 -2.89
N ALA A 233 -3.20 -29.41 -3.20
CA ALA A 233 -3.15 -30.41 -4.25
C ALA A 233 -3.94 -31.69 -3.90
N ASN A 234 -4.15 -31.98 -2.62
CA ASN A 234 -4.95 -33.11 -2.18
C ASN A 234 -6.45 -32.84 -2.36
N THR A 235 -7.09 -33.56 -3.28
CA THR A 235 -8.51 -33.41 -3.62
C THR A 235 -9.47 -33.86 -2.52
N ASP A 236 -9.00 -34.64 -1.54
CA ASP A 236 -9.83 -35.09 -0.42
C ASP A 236 -10.12 -33.96 0.59
N ASN A 237 -9.30 -32.90 0.58
CA ASN A 237 -9.47 -31.73 1.43
C ASN A 237 -10.49 -30.75 0.85
N THR A 238 -11.43 -30.27 1.65
CA THR A 238 -12.39 -29.25 1.19
C THR A 238 -11.83 -27.82 1.34
N PHE A 239 -12.24 -26.89 0.47
CA PHE A 239 -11.81 -25.48 0.55
C PHE A 239 -12.13 -24.82 1.89
N THR A 240 -13.26 -25.19 2.50
CA THR A 240 -13.64 -24.69 3.83
C THR A 240 -12.64 -25.10 4.91
N SER A 241 -12.13 -26.34 4.85
CA SER A 241 -11.09 -26.82 5.78
C SER A 241 -9.71 -26.22 5.49
N LEU A 242 -9.37 -25.97 4.22
CA LEU A 242 -8.08 -25.44 3.81
C LEU A 242 -7.93 -23.93 4.05
N ALA A 243 -8.98 -23.15 3.80
CA ALA A 243 -8.91 -21.69 3.79
C ALA A 243 -8.47 -21.10 5.13
N ALA A 244 -9.10 -21.53 6.22
CA ALA A 244 -8.80 -21.00 7.56
C ALA A 244 -7.38 -21.38 8.02
N VAL A 245 -6.94 -22.61 7.71
CA VAL A 245 -5.64 -23.13 8.12
C VAL A 245 -4.51 -22.47 7.30
N ILE A 246 -4.64 -22.46 5.97
CA ILE A 246 -3.59 -21.93 5.08
C ILE A 246 -3.42 -20.42 5.22
N ILE A 247 -4.52 -19.66 5.26
CA ILE A 247 -4.42 -18.20 5.36
C ILE A 247 -3.85 -17.78 6.72
N LYS A 248 -4.23 -18.47 7.79
CA LYS A 248 -3.70 -18.20 9.12
C LYS A 248 -2.20 -18.49 9.19
N ASP A 249 -1.78 -19.66 8.73
CA ASP A 249 -0.37 -20.07 8.78
C ASP A 249 0.51 -19.17 7.91
N LEU A 250 0.08 -18.83 6.69
CA LEU A 250 0.84 -17.94 5.81
C LEU A 250 0.90 -16.50 6.34
N LYS A 251 -0.19 -15.97 6.92
CA LYS A 251 -0.17 -14.64 7.55
C LYS A 251 0.77 -14.61 8.76
N GLN A 252 0.73 -15.64 9.60
CA GLN A 252 1.62 -15.75 10.75
C GLN A 252 3.09 -15.89 10.32
N GLY A 253 3.37 -16.65 9.26
CA GLY A 253 4.70 -16.72 8.67
C GLY A 253 5.20 -15.36 8.19
N GLN A 254 4.35 -14.56 7.55
CA GLN A 254 4.69 -13.24 7.02
C GLN A 254 5.01 -12.26 8.16
N GLU A 255 4.20 -12.24 9.22
CA GLU A 255 4.45 -11.42 10.41
C GLU A 255 5.80 -11.78 11.08
N LEU A 256 6.16 -13.07 11.08
CA LEU A 256 7.46 -13.53 11.58
C LEU A 256 8.62 -13.12 10.67
N VAL A 257 8.46 -13.12 9.34
CA VAL A 257 9.47 -12.58 8.41
C VAL A 257 9.67 -11.07 8.64
N LEU A 258 8.58 -10.29 8.71
CA LEU A 258 8.64 -8.84 8.97
C LEU A 258 9.25 -8.50 10.34
N GLY A 259 9.12 -9.41 11.31
CA GLY A 259 9.74 -9.30 12.63
C GLY A 259 11.19 -9.80 12.68
N ASN A 260 11.82 -10.15 11.56
CA ASN A 260 13.15 -10.77 11.49
C ASN A 260 13.27 -12.08 12.31
N ARG A 261 12.18 -12.83 12.43
CA ARG A 261 12.04 -14.07 13.20
C ARG A 261 11.69 -15.26 12.30
N GLU A 262 12.27 -15.28 11.10
CA GLU A 262 12.02 -16.30 10.07
C GLU A 262 12.25 -17.74 10.57
N SER A 263 13.29 -17.95 11.37
CA SER A 263 13.64 -19.28 11.92
C SER A 263 12.56 -19.91 12.81
N GLU A 264 11.60 -19.11 13.29
CA GLU A 264 10.46 -19.59 14.11
C GLU A 264 9.28 -20.07 13.27
N ILE A 265 9.33 -19.88 11.95
CA ILE A 265 8.26 -20.30 11.04
C ILE A 265 8.21 -21.82 10.96
N SER A 266 7.07 -22.40 11.32
CA SER A 266 6.79 -23.82 11.17
C SER A 266 5.35 -24.05 10.74
N PRO A 267 5.07 -25.03 9.86
CA PRO A 267 3.70 -25.45 9.56
C PRO A 267 2.95 -25.84 10.83
N SER A 268 1.69 -25.43 10.95
CA SER A 268 0.85 -25.88 12.05
C SER A 268 0.58 -27.39 11.97
N PRO A 269 0.26 -28.05 13.09
CA PRO A 269 -0.14 -29.47 13.09
C PRO A 269 -1.34 -29.72 12.16
N ALA A 270 -2.30 -28.80 12.15
CA ALA A 270 -3.48 -28.87 11.28
C ALA A 270 -3.10 -28.79 9.79
N LEU A 271 -2.16 -27.93 9.41
CA LEU A 271 -1.67 -27.86 8.02
C LEU A 271 -0.90 -29.13 7.63
N SER A 272 -0.16 -29.70 8.58
CA SER A 272 0.63 -30.91 8.38
C SER A 272 -0.22 -32.18 8.24
N GLU A 273 -1.36 -32.26 8.93
CA GLU A 273 -2.33 -33.36 8.78
C GLU A 273 -3.08 -33.29 7.44
N LEU A 274 -3.33 -32.09 6.94
CA LEU A 274 -4.00 -31.86 5.65
C LEU A 274 -3.05 -32.05 4.45
N ALA A 275 -1.74 -31.88 4.64
CA ALA A 275 -0.74 -32.16 3.62
C ALA A 275 -0.34 -33.65 3.66
N PRO A 276 -0.46 -34.41 2.56
CA PRO A 276 0.06 -35.78 2.54
C PRO A 276 1.57 -35.77 2.86
N ALA A 277 2.05 -36.81 3.53
CA ALA A 277 3.48 -36.98 3.81
C ALA A 277 4.26 -36.83 2.50
N PRO A 278 5.44 -36.14 2.50
CA PRO A 278 6.28 -36.12 1.31
C PRO A 278 6.51 -37.57 0.90
N GLU A 279 6.26 -37.91 -0.36
CA GLU A 279 6.58 -39.23 -0.89
C GLU A 279 8.01 -39.54 -0.44
N ARG A 280 8.17 -40.55 0.44
CA ARG A 280 9.47 -41.18 0.62
C ARG A 280 9.83 -41.64 -0.78
N GLU A 281 10.87 -41.04 -1.36
CA GLU A 281 11.52 -41.60 -2.55
C GLU A 281 11.64 -43.10 -2.29
N ALA A 282 10.92 -43.89 -3.09
CA ALA A 282 11.13 -45.32 -3.12
C ALA A 282 12.65 -45.51 -3.31
N PRO A 283 13.29 -46.40 -2.52
CA PRO A 283 14.73 -46.59 -2.61
C PRO A 283 15.05 -46.84 -4.07
N GLN A 284 15.87 -45.95 -4.65
CA GLN A 284 16.34 -46.07 -6.01
C GLN A 284 16.82 -47.51 -6.15
N ASP A 285 16.09 -48.27 -6.96
CA ASP A 285 16.48 -49.62 -7.33
C ASP A 285 17.85 -49.44 -7.98
N ILE A 286 18.89 -49.79 -7.21
CA ILE A 286 20.27 -49.86 -7.67
C ILE A 286 20.23 -51.02 -8.65
N ASN A 287 19.79 -50.74 -9.88
CA ASN A 287 19.86 -51.68 -10.97
C ASN A 287 21.33 -51.73 -11.36
N HIS A 288 22.04 -52.54 -10.59
CA HIS A 288 23.37 -53.04 -10.84
C HIS A 288 23.25 -54.00 -12.04
N PRO A 289 23.84 -53.71 -13.21
CA PRO A 289 24.26 -54.81 -14.05
C PRO A 289 25.63 -55.24 -13.51
N ALA A 290 25.61 -56.11 -12.51
CA ALA A 290 26.60 -57.17 -12.51
C ALA A 290 26.17 -58.14 -13.61
N ASP A 291 26.89 -58.17 -14.72
CA ASP A 291 27.66 -59.38 -14.99
C ASP A 291 28.76 -59.12 -16.01
N GLY A 292 29.91 -59.68 -15.72
CA GLY A 292 30.95 -59.87 -16.71
C GLY A 292 30.71 -61.17 -17.50
N ARG A 293 31.67 -61.41 -18.39
CA ARG A 293 32.02 -62.69 -19.03
C ARG A 293 31.30 -63.07 -20.33
N SER A 294 32.14 -63.03 -21.36
CA SER A 294 32.53 -64.18 -22.18
C SER A 294 31.48 -64.73 -23.14
N GLN A 295 31.71 -64.45 -24.43
CA GLN A 295 32.29 -65.42 -25.36
C GLN A 295 32.90 -64.72 -26.58
#